data_AF-A0A524K930-F1
#
_entry.id   AF-A0A524K930-F1
#
_cell.length_a   1.000
_cell.length_b   1.000
_cell.length_c   1.000
_cell.angle_alpha   90.00
_cell.angle_beta   90.00
_cell.angle_gamma   90.00
#
_symmetry.space_group_name_H-M   'P 1'
#
loop_
_entity.id
_entity.type
_entity.pdbx_description
1 polymer ?
#
loop_
_entity_poly.entity_id
_entity_poly.type
_entity_poly.pdbx_seq_one_letter_code
_entity_poly.pdbx_strand_id
1 'polypeptide(L)'
;MSAEIAKSFRKTPSSAHFSGQNLDGLYIAPDGSRLKLTGSSYSLQKNDVVETGAFAVFMLEGRTVLDMRAVSEGAQPSSRRTTWELALSTRNDDGGKSIVVMKLTPARVGIDGITLTETAALSMEKSAE
;
A
#
# COMPACT_ATOMS: atom_id res chain seq x y z
N MET A 1 24.12 -29.17 26.75
CA MET A 1 22.90 -28.99 25.95
C MET A 1 22.74 -27.51 25.57
N SER A 2 23.51 -26.97 24.61
CA SER A 2 23.55 -25.51 24.39
C SER A 2 23.72 -25.04 22.94
N ALA A 3 23.70 -25.92 21.94
CA ALA A 3 23.87 -25.53 20.52
C ALA A 3 22.55 -25.56 19.72
N GLU A 4 21.58 -26.41 20.09
CA GLU A 4 20.30 -26.50 19.36
C GLU A 4 19.34 -25.34 19.66
N ILE A 5 19.35 -24.83 20.90
CA ILE A 5 18.50 -23.69 21.31
C ILE A 5 18.90 -22.39 20.58
N ALA A 6 20.15 -22.27 20.13
CA ALA A 6 20.61 -21.08 19.38
C ALA A 6 20.10 -21.05 17.92
N LYS A 7 19.71 -22.20 17.35
CA LYS A 7 19.17 -22.25 15.98
C LYS A 7 17.70 -21.86 15.90
N SER A 8 16.93 -22.04 16.97
CA SER A 8 15.50 -21.68 17.04
C SER A 8 15.23 -20.17 17.13
N PHE A 9 16.26 -19.34 17.32
CA PHE A 9 16.13 -17.88 17.32
C PHE A 9 16.55 -17.20 16.00
N ARG A 10 16.95 -17.97 14.99
CA ARG A 10 17.17 -17.39 13.66
C ARG A 10 15.81 -17.13 13.02
N LYS A 11 15.36 -15.87 13.11
CA LYS A 11 14.23 -15.36 12.31
C LYS A 11 14.45 -15.79 10.87
N THR A 12 13.52 -16.55 10.30
CA THR A 12 13.56 -16.92 8.89
C THR A 12 13.65 -15.63 8.08
N PRO A 13 14.65 -15.45 7.20
CA PRO A 13 14.75 -14.24 6.40
C PRO A 13 13.46 -14.05 5.61
N SER A 14 12.82 -12.90 5.78
CA SER A 14 11.60 -12.58 5.07
C SER A 14 11.90 -12.32 3.61
N SER A 15 11.43 -13.20 2.72
CA SER A 15 11.59 -13.04 1.28
C SER A 15 10.38 -12.31 0.68
N ALA A 16 10.61 -11.17 0.05
CA ALA A 16 9.58 -10.49 -0.72
C ALA A 16 9.26 -11.28 -2.00
N HIS A 17 7.97 -11.40 -2.34
CA HIS A 17 7.53 -11.97 -3.61
C HIS A 17 6.40 -11.13 -4.23
N PHE A 18 6.28 -11.19 -5.56
CA PHE A 18 5.30 -10.38 -6.29
C PHE A 18 3.87 -10.76 -5.90
N SER A 19 3.08 -9.74 -5.55
CA SER A 19 1.64 -9.87 -5.34
C SER A 19 0.98 -9.62 -6.69
N GLY A 20 0.47 -10.65 -7.36
CA GLY A 20 -0.23 -10.53 -8.65
C GLY A 20 -1.56 -9.77 -8.60
N GLN A 21 -1.78 -8.91 -7.61
CA GLN A 21 -2.98 -8.09 -7.48
C GLN A 21 -3.01 -6.99 -8.55
N ASN A 22 -4.11 -6.95 -9.31
CA ASN A 22 -4.42 -5.81 -10.17
C ASN A 22 -5.06 -4.69 -9.32
N LEU A 23 -4.36 -3.58 -9.18
CA LEU A 23 -4.82 -2.40 -8.45
C LEU A 23 -5.31 -1.28 -9.37
N ASP A 24 -5.40 -1.50 -10.69
CA ASP A 24 -5.72 -0.43 -11.63
C ASP A 24 -7.11 0.15 -11.36
N GLY A 25 -7.17 1.49 -11.37
CA GLY A 25 -8.41 2.25 -11.24
C GLY A 25 -8.24 3.51 -10.40
N LEU A 26 -9.36 4.21 -10.23
CA LEU A 26 -9.46 5.40 -9.38
C LEU A 26 -10.05 5.01 -8.02
N TYR A 27 -9.36 5.35 -6.95
CA TYR A 27 -9.80 5.17 -5.57
C TYR A 27 -10.02 6.54 -4.92
N ILE A 28 -11.11 6.68 -4.17
CA ILE A 28 -11.52 7.94 -3.55
C ILE A 28 -11.68 7.72 -2.04
N ALA A 29 -10.98 8.51 -1.24
CA ALA A 29 -11.11 8.51 0.22
C ALA A 29 -12.30 9.37 0.68
N PRO A 30 -12.82 9.15 1.90
CA PRO A 30 -13.88 9.99 2.49
C PRO A 30 -13.50 11.47 2.63
N ASP A 31 -12.21 11.79 2.74
CA ASP A 31 -11.69 13.15 2.79
C ASP A 31 -11.58 13.83 1.41
N GLY A 32 -11.99 13.14 0.34
CA GLY A 32 -11.91 13.63 -1.03
C GLY A 32 -10.59 13.37 -1.73
N SER A 33 -9.58 12.81 -1.05
CA SER A 33 -8.31 12.42 -1.67
C SER A 33 -8.53 11.37 -2.75
N ARG A 34 -7.77 11.47 -3.86
CA ARG A 34 -7.94 10.60 -5.03
C ARG A 34 -6.63 9.92 -5.38
N LEU A 35 -6.63 8.59 -5.41
CA LEU A 35 -5.49 7.78 -5.83
C LEU A 35 -5.85 7.07 -7.14
N LYS A 36 -5.22 7.44 -8.24
CA LYS A 36 -5.30 6.71 -9.50
C LYS A 36 -4.08 5.81 -9.64
N LEU A 37 -4.31 4.52 -9.87
CA LEU A 37 -3.28 3.51 -10.15
C LEU A 37 -3.47 3.01 -11.59
N THR A 38 -2.38 2.92 -12.34
CA THR A 38 -2.41 2.41 -13.73
C THR A 38 -1.09 1.75 -14.05
N GLY A 39 -1.10 0.44 -14.27
CA GLY A 39 0.10 -0.37 -14.48
C GLY A 39 1.03 -0.29 -13.26
N SER A 40 2.20 0.35 -13.42
CA SER A 40 3.18 0.57 -12.34
C SER A 40 3.26 2.02 -11.88
N SER A 41 2.34 2.88 -12.32
CA SER A 41 2.34 4.33 -12.07
C SER A 41 1.15 4.76 -11.23
N TYR A 42 1.33 5.82 -10.46
CA TYR A 42 0.25 6.41 -9.67
C TYR A 42 0.18 7.93 -9.82
N SER A 43 -1.01 8.46 -9.53
CA SER A 43 -1.26 9.86 -9.24
C SER A 43 -2.12 9.96 -7.98
N LEU A 44 -1.62 10.68 -6.97
CA LEU A 44 -2.28 10.90 -5.69
C LEU A 44 -2.58 12.39 -5.54
N GLN A 45 -3.85 12.75 -5.60
CA GLN A 45 -4.31 14.10 -5.32
C GLN A 45 -4.77 14.19 -3.86
N LYS A 46 -4.17 15.12 -3.11
CA LYS A 46 -4.58 15.52 -1.77
C LYS A 46 -4.69 17.04 -1.75
N ASN A 47 -5.89 17.54 -1.48
CA ASN A 47 -6.19 18.98 -1.64
C ASN A 47 -5.80 19.46 -3.05
N ASP A 48 -5.04 20.56 -3.15
CA ASP A 48 -4.56 21.14 -4.42
C ASP A 48 -3.20 20.59 -4.87
N VAL A 49 -2.65 19.60 -4.16
CA VAL A 49 -1.34 19.01 -4.47
C VAL A 49 -1.53 17.64 -5.13
N VAL A 50 -0.88 17.47 -6.29
CA VAL A 50 -0.81 16.20 -7.00
C VAL A 50 0.60 15.64 -6.86
N GLU A 51 0.70 14.46 -6.26
CA GLU A 51 1.91 13.64 -6.28
C GLU A 51 1.81 12.62 -7.41
N THR A 52 2.87 12.45 -8.20
CA THR A 52 2.95 11.38 -9.21
C THR A 52 4.21 10.56 -9.02
N GLY A 53 4.14 9.28 -9.39
CA GLY A 53 5.29 8.40 -9.25
C GLY A 53 5.04 6.98 -9.71
N ALA A 54 5.87 6.07 -9.21
CA ALA A 54 5.77 4.64 -9.45
C ALA A 54 5.43 3.90 -8.15
N PHE A 55 4.78 2.75 -8.27
CA PHE A 55 4.49 1.90 -7.13
C PHE A 55 4.86 0.44 -7.41
N ALA A 56 5.05 -0.31 -6.34
CA ALA A 56 5.24 -1.75 -6.36
C ALA A 56 4.33 -2.41 -5.32
N VAL A 57 3.87 -3.62 -5.64
CA VAL A 57 3.08 -4.45 -4.72
C VAL A 57 3.78 -5.77 -4.52
N PHE A 58 4.06 -6.11 -3.26
CA PHE A 58 4.74 -7.36 -2.91
C PHE A 58 4.25 -7.89 -1.58
N MET A 59 4.45 -9.18 -1.35
CA MET A 59 4.18 -9.83 -0.08
C MET A 59 5.44 -9.81 0.78
N LEU A 60 5.34 -9.41 2.04
CA LEU A 60 6.42 -9.45 3.02
C LEU A 60 5.86 -9.92 4.37
N GLU A 61 6.44 -10.99 4.95
CA GLU A 61 5.95 -11.60 6.20
C GLU A 61 4.44 -11.93 6.19
N GLY A 62 3.91 -12.37 5.03
CA GLY A 62 2.50 -12.70 4.87
C GLY A 62 1.56 -11.50 4.72
N ARG A 63 2.10 -10.27 4.66
CA ARG A 63 1.34 -9.04 4.43
C ARG A 63 1.54 -8.54 3.02
N THR A 64 0.48 -8.05 2.39
CA THR A 64 0.61 -7.33 1.12
C THR A 64 1.07 -5.91 1.40
N VAL A 65 2.12 -5.49 0.72
CA VAL A 65 2.77 -4.20 0.88
C VAL A 65 2.61 -3.41 -0.41
N LEU A 66 2.10 -2.18 -0.29
CA LEU A 66 2.13 -1.18 -1.34
C LEU A 66 3.25 -0.20 -1.03
N ASP A 67 4.26 -0.16 -1.88
CA ASP A 67 5.37 0.78 -1.77
C ASP A 67 5.29 1.79 -2.91
N MET A 68 5.21 3.07 -2.57
CA MET A 68 5.04 4.17 -3.51
C MET A 68 6.26 5.07 -3.45
N ARG A 69 6.79 5.42 -4.62
CA ARG A 69 7.92 6.35 -4.77
C ARG A 69 7.49 7.51 -5.64
N ALA A 70 7.45 8.69 -5.04
CA ALA A 70 7.17 9.94 -5.71
C ALA A 70 8.31 10.30 -6.67
N VAL A 71 7.94 10.79 -7.83
CA VAL A 71 8.81 11.43 -8.82
C VAL A 71 8.57 12.94 -8.80
N SER A 72 7.33 13.38 -8.58
CA SER A 72 6.98 14.78 -8.39
C SER A 72 5.91 14.95 -7.31
N GLU A 73 5.90 16.13 -6.69
CA GLU A 73 4.83 16.60 -5.80
C GLU A 73 4.54 18.07 -6.14
N GLY A 74 3.32 18.33 -6.63
CA GLY A 74 3.00 19.59 -7.29
C GLY A 74 3.89 19.82 -8.51
N ALA A 75 4.54 21.00 -8.56
CA ALA A 75 5.45 21.37 -9.64
C ALA A 75 6.93 21.05 -9.36
N GLN A 76 7.25 20.35 -8.26
CA GLN A 76 8.62 20.10 -7.82
C GLN A 76 9.00 18.62 -7.94
N PRO A 77 10.26 18.30 -8.29
CA PRO A 77 10.79 16.95 -8.17
C PRO A 77 10.70 16.43 -6.73
N SER A 78 10.43 15.14 -6.58
CA SER A 78 10.37 14.47 -5.29
C SER A 78 11.11 13.14 -5.33
N SER A 79 11.54 12.69 -4.16
CA SER A 79 12.08 11.34 -3.94
C SER A 79 11.40 10.66 -2.75
N ARG A 80 10.28 11.21 -2.28
CA ARG A 80 9.53 10.70 -1.13
C ARG A 80 9.12 9.26 -1.39
N ARG A 81 9.32 8.42 -0.38
CA ARG A 81 8.88 7.03 -0.37
C ARG A 81 7.85 6.84 0.74
N THR A 82 6.73 6.23 0.40
CA THR A 82 5.67 5.93 1.35
C THR A 82 5.31 4.46 1.22
N THR A 83 5.23 3.76 2.35
CA THR A 83 4.94 2.33 2.38
C THR A 83 3.69 2.08 3.21
N TRP A 84 2.84 1.20 2.71
CA TRP A 84 1.58 0.81 3.32
C TRP A 84 1.48 -0.70 3.38
N GLU A 85 0.91 -1.24 4.45
CA GLU A 85 0.21 -2.51 4.36
C GLU A 85 -1.10 -2.28 3.59
N LEU A 86 -1.31 -3.09 2.57
CA LEU A 86 -2.46 -3.05 1.68
C LEU A 86 -3.42 -4.19 2.02
N ALA A 87 -4.69 -3.87 2.20
CA ALA A 87 -5.77 -4.85 2.20
C ALA A 87 -6.87 -4.41 1.23
N LEU A 88 -7.30 -5.33 0.37
CA LEU A 88 -8.47 -5.15 -0.48
C LEU A 88 -9.64 -5.95 0.08
N SER A 89 -10.81 -5.33 0.11
CA SER A 89 -12.05 -6.01 0.40
C SER A 89 -13.12 -5.61 -0.61
N THR A 90 -14.18 -6.39 -0.67
CA THR A 90 -15.38 -6.05 -1.44
C THR A 90 -16.54 -6.00 -0.47
N ARG A 91 -17.33 -4.94 -0.52
CA ARG A 91 -18.61 -4.85 0.19
C ARG A 91 -19.72 -4.64 -0.82
N ASN A 92 -20.92 -5.09 -0.49
CA ASN A 92 -22.10 -4.79 -1.28
C ASN A 92 -22.77 -3.56 -0.68
N ASP A 93 -23.13 -2.62 -1.54
CA ASP A 93 -24.01 -1.50 -1.20
C ASP A 93 -25.47 -1.97 -1.12
N ASP A 94 -26.34 -1.18 -0.50
CA ASP A 94 -27.76 -1.47 -0.30
C ASP A 94 -28.52 -1.69 -1.63
N GLY A 95 -27.95 -1.20 -2.75
CA GLY A 95 -28.43 -1.42 -4.12
C GLY A 95 -27.86 -2.65 -4.83
N GLY A 96 -27.14 -3.54 -4.14
CA GLY A 96 -26.54 -4.76 -4.72
C GLY A 96 -25.26 -4.52 -5.54
N LYS A 97 -24.75 -3.28 -5.58
CA LYS A 97 -23.50 -2.95 -6.27
C LYS A 97 -22.31 -3.35 -5.40
N SER A 98 -21.38 -4.12 -5.97
CA SER A 98 -20.11 -4.42 -5.30
C SER A 98 -19.16 -3.23 -5.38
N ILE A 99 -18.70 -2.78 -4.21
CA ILE A 99 -17.72 -1.72 -4.04
C ILE A 99 -16.40 -2.37 -3.58
N VAL A 100 -15.33 -2.11 -4.33
CA VAL A 100 -13.98 -2.50 -3.92
C VAL A 100 -13.44 -1.43 -2.97
N VAL A 101 -12.99 -1.86 -1.79
CA VAL A 101 -12.41 -0.98 -0.76
C VAL A 101 -10.93 -1.32 -0.62
N MET A 102 -10.09 -0.29 -0.70
CA MET A 102 -8.66 -0.34 -0.44
C MET A 102 -8.39 0.26 0.93
N LYS A 103 -7.85 -0.55 1.84
CA LYS A 103 -7.35 -0.11 3.14
C LYS A 103 -5.83 -0.06 3.11
N LEU A 104 -5.27 1.10 3.46
CA LEU A 104 -3.85 1.38 3.52
C LEU A 104 -3.47 1.70 4.96
N THR A 105 -2.78 0.78 5.63
CA THR A 105 -2.25 1.00 6.98
C THR A 105 -0.79 1.44 6.86
N PRO A 106 -0.41 2.63 7.37
CA PRO A 106 0.95 3.14 7.16
C PRO A 106 1.98 2.25 7.85
N ALA A 107 3.06 1.95 7.12
CA ALA A 107 4.06 0.98 7.54
C ALA A 107 5.48 1.43 7.20
N ARG A 108 6.46 0.77 7.81
CA ARG A 108 7.89 0.89 7.49
C ARG A 108 8.44 -0.49 7.14
N VAL A 109 9.23 -0.55 6.08
CA VAL A 109 9.99 -1.76 5.71
C VAL A 109 11.44 -1.56 6.14
N GLY A 110 11.95 -2.52 6.91
CA GLY A 110 13.33 -2.55 7.41
C GLY A 110 13.92 -3.95 7.31
N ILE A 111 15.11 -4.13 7.88
CA ILE A 111 15.81 -5.43 7.86
C ILE A 111 15.01 -6.54 8.55
N ASP A 112 14.21 -6.17 9.55
CA ASP A 112 13.42 -7.09 10.36
C ASP A 112 12.03 -7.41 9.77
N GLY A 113 11.74 -6.92 8.57
CA GLY A 113 10.45 -7.10 7.89
C GLY A 113 9.64 -5.82 7.79
N ILE A 114 8.35 -5.89 8.10
CA ILE A 114 7.41 -4.76 8.04
C ILE A 114 6.88 -4.43 9.43
N THR A 115 6.86 -3.14 9.77
CA THR A 115 6.31 -2.63 11.03
C THR A 115 5.22 -1.63 10.73
N LEU A 116 4.03 -1.84 11.28
CA LEU A 116 2.93 -0.89 11.19
C LEU A 116 3.24 0.32 12.09
N THR A 117 2.84 1.51 11.64
CA THR A 117 2.98 2.74 12.40
C THR A 117 1.66 3.13 13.05
N GLU A 118 1.70 3.97 14.08
CA GLU A 118 0.50 4.41 14.81
C GLU A 118 -0.31 5.48 14.05
N THR A 119 0.08 5.83 12.83
CA THR A 119 -0.69 6.75 11.99
C THR A 119 -1.99 6.08 11.51
N ALA A 120 -3.07 6.87 11.46
CA ALA A 120 -4.38 6.37 11.03
C ALA A 120 -4.33 5.73 9.64
N ALA A 121 -5.01 4.59 9.50
CA ALA A 121 -5.17 3.92 8.22
C ALA A 121 -6.09 4.75 7.29
N LEU A 122 -5.76 4.75 6.01
CA LEU A 122 -6.58 5.36 4.97
C LEU A 122 -7.49 4.29 4.35
N SER A 123 -8.76 4.58 4.19
CA SER A 123 -9.71 3.72 3.46
C SER A 123 -10.18 4.46 2.21
N MET A 124 -10.12 3.81 1.05
CA MET A 124 -10.48 4.41 -0.24
C MET A 124 -11.38 3.45 -1.01
N GLU A 125 -12.40 3.97 -1.68
CA GLU A 125 -13.35 3.19 -2.46
C GLU A 125 -13.03 3.33 -3.93
N LYS A 126 -13.02 2.20 -4.66
CA LYS A 126 -12.83 2.21 -6.10
C LYS A 126 -14.05 2.86 -6.75
N SER A 127 -13.82 3.93 -7.48
CA SER A 127 -14.83 4.59 -8.30
C SER A 127 -15.21 3.67 -9.45
N ALA A 128 -16.51 3.60 -9.77
CA ALA A 128 -16.97 2.99 -11.01
C ALA A 128 -16.67 3.98 -12.13
N GLU A 129 -15.78 3.60 -13.05
CA GLU A 129 -15.56 4.33 -14.30
C GLU A 129 -16.82 4.32 -15.18
#